data_AF-A0A7X6RN95-F1
#
_entry.id   AF-A0A7X6RN95-F1
#
_cell.length_a   1.000
_cell.length_b   1.000
_cell.length_c   1.000
_cell.angle_alpha   90.00
_cell.angle_beta   90.00
_cell.angle_gamma   90.00
#
_symmetry.space_group_name_H-M   'P 1'
#
loop_
_entity.id
_entity.type
_entity.pdbx_description
1 polymer ?
#
loop_
_entity_poly.entity_id
_entity_poly.type
_entity_poly.pdbx_seq_one_letter_code
_entity_poly.pdbx_strand_id
1 'polypeptide(L)'
;MTNGSPPPSHHSANVAATNLNKHLNTARETQQISWNAFARKIGISTVAFTNIRFGRSNPHQKTIKRIEEAAGWPAGGYKLARQDKDPMQGQTQKPSTLSSRLNFLLKRAPTIDGNEHSPERISNFLKDRKNIDYSAQEIYAISEGVTTSVPDHILEGIAEYFQITKGALYFHDDTVAKEVEAETNLLHAIKDKNVQRIATRIAGLSDRSVEPLMAMIEAAAEVARKNEGISPEFGGDDKD
;
A
#
# COMPACT_ATOMS: atom_id res chain seq x y z
N MET A 1 -3.03 -57.13 -38.79
CA MET A 1 -1.98 -56.24 -38.27
C MET A 1 -2.24 -54.83 -38.77
N THR A 2 -2.82 -53.97 -37.93
CA THR A 2 -2.76 -52.52 -38.10
C THR A 2 -2.57 -51.91 -36.71
N ASN A 3 -1.30 -51.64 -36.39
CA ASN A 3 -0.87 -50.61 -35.45
C ASN A 3 -1.60 -49.30 -35.82
N GLY A 4 -2.06 -48.42 -34.93
CA GLY A 4 -1.59 -48.06 -33.61
C GLY A 4 -1.55 -46.53 -33.57
N SER A 5 -2.40 -45.92 -32.72
CA SER A 5 -2.18 -44.61 -32.11
C SER A 5 -3.21 -44.44 -31.00
N PRO A 6 -2.79 -44.35 -29.73
CA PRO A 6 -3.71 -44.04 -28.64
C PRO A 6 -4.19 -42.58 -28.80
N PRO A 7 -5.39 -42.24 -28.30
CA PRO A 7 -5.88 -40.86 -28.32
C PRO A 7 -4.90 -39.95 -27.55
N PRO A 8 -4.71 -38.69 -27.99
CA PRO A 8 -3.76 -37.79 -27.36
C PRO A 8 -4.16 -37.54 -25.89
N SER A 9 -3.30 -37.98 -24.99
CA SER A 9 -3.35 -37.68 -23.57
C SER A 9 -3.04 -36.20 -23.32
N HIS A 10 -4.06 -35.35 -23.37
CA HIS A 10 -3.94 -33.95 -22.97
C HIS A 10 -3.91 -33.81 -21.44
N HIS A 11 -2.80 -34.22 -20.82
CA HIS A 11 -2.44 -33.89 -19.44
C HIS A 11 -1.11 -33.13 -19.43
N SER A 12 -1.15 -31.90 -19.95
CA SER A 12 -0.39 -30.81 -19.33
C SER A 12 -1.42 -29.74 -18.98
N ALA A 13 -1.95 -29.83 -17.76
CA ALA A 13 -2.79 -28.77 -17.23
C ALA A 13 -1.98 -27.47 -17.30
N ASN A 14 -2.48 -26.46 -18.01
CA ASN A 14 -1.91 -25.13 -17.98
C ASN A 14 -2.01 -24.64 -16.53
N VAL A 15 -0.92 -24.79 -15.78
CA VAL A 15 -0.86 -24.54 -14.32
C VAL A 15 -1.43 -23.15 -14.01
N ALA A 16 -1.11 -22.15 -14.82
CA ALA A 16 -1.63 -20.80 -14.65
C ALA A 16 -3.15 -20.70 -14.84
N ALA A 17 -3.73 -21.48 -15.76
CA ALA A 17 -5.18 -21.56 -15.94
C ALA A 17 -5.85 -22.32 -14.79
N THR A 18 -5.24 -23.39 -14.29
CA THR A 18 -5.71 -24.11 -13.11
C THR A 18 -5.77 -23.19 -11.89
N ASN A 19 -4.70 -22.43 -11.64
CA ASN A 19 -4.61 -21.47 -10.54
C ASN A 19 -5.65 -20.35 -10.67
N LEU A 20 -5.76 -19.76 -11.87
CA LEU A 20 -6.78 -18.77 -12.16
C LEU A 20 -8.20 -19.31 -11.91
N ASN A 21 -8.49 -20.53 -12.38
CA ASN A 21 -9.80 -21.15 -12.20
C ASN A 21 -10.12 -21.42 -10.72
N LYS A 22 -9.14 -21.86 -9.92
CA LYS A 22 -9.25 -22.03 -8.46
C LYS A 22 -9.67 -20.71 -7.79
N HIS A 23 -8.94 -19.63 -8.05
CA HIS A 23 -9.25 -18.33 -7.44
C HIS A 23 -10.58 -17.73 -7.93
N LEU A 24 -10.90 -17.84 -9.21
CA LEU A 24 -12.20 -17.41 -9.73
C LEU A 24 -13.35 -18.19 -9.09
N ASN A 25 -13.14 -19.47 -8.77
CA ASN A 25 -14.16 -20.28 -8.10
C ASN A 25 -14.42 -19.76 -6.68
N THR A 26 -13.36 -19.49 -5.92
CA THR A 26 -13.46 -18.86 -4.59
C THR A 26 -14.21 -17.53 -4.66
N ALA A 27 -13.81 -16.63 -5.58
CA ALA A 27 -14.44 -15.32 -5.72
C ALA A 27 -15.94 -15.42 -6.05
N ARG A 28 -16.31 -16.37 -6.91
CA ARG A 28 -17.70 -16.66 -7.27
C ARG A 28 -18.50 -17.20 -6.08
N GLU A 29 -17.92 -18.11 -5.30
CA GLU A 29 -18.56 -18.71 -4.12
C GLU A 29 -18.80 -17.69 -3.02
N THR A 30 -17.82 -16.81 -2.75
CA THR A 30 -17.97 -15.68 -1.81
C THR A 30 -19.12 -14.76 -2.20
N GLN A 31 -19.30 -14.51 -3.50
CA GLN A 31 -20.39 -13.69 -4.03
C GLN A 31 -21.71 -14.46 -4.22
N GLN A 32 -21.73 -15.77 -3.96
CA GLN A 32 -22.88 -16.66 -4.14
C GLN A 32 -23.53 -16.60 -5.53
N ILE A 33 -22.73 -16.41 -6.58
CA ILE A 33 -23.22 -16.32 -7.98
C ILE A 33 -22.89 -17.57 -8.81
N SER A 34 -23.60 -17.79 -9.91
CA SER A 34 -23.29 -18.86 -10.86
C SER A 34 -22.21 -18.43 -11.86
N TRP A 35 -21.58 -19.38 -12.57
CA TRP A 35 -20.63 -19.06 -13.64
C TRP A 35 -21.24 -18.24 -14.78
N ASN A 36 -22.53 -18.45 -15.07
CA ASN A 36 -23.25 -17.66 -16.07
C ASN A 36 -23.50 -16.22 -15.58
N ALA A 37 -23.85 -16.05 -14.30
CA ALA A 37 -23.95 -14.72 -13.70
C ALA A 37 -22.59 -14.00 -13.67
N PHE A 38 -21.50 -14.71 -13.37
CA PHE A 38 -20.14 -14.17 -13.40
C PHE A 38 -19.73 -13.70 -14.81
N ALA A 39 -19.97 -14.53 -15.84
CA ALA A 39 -19.70 -14.16 -17.24
C ALA A 39 -20.50 -12.93 -17.69
N ARG A 40 -21.78 -12.84 -17.28
CA ARG A 40 -22.61 -11.65 -17.51
C ARG A 40 -22.06 -10.41 -16.81
N LYS A 41 -21.55 -10.52 -15.58
CA LYS A 41 -20.91 -9.42 -14.84
C LYS A 41 -19.67 -8.86 -15.55
N ILE A 42 -18.89 -9.73 -16.22
CA ILE A 42 -17.74 -9.33 -17.06
C ILE A 42 -18.19 -8.75 -18.42
N GLY A 43 -19.42 -9.03 -18.86
CA GLY A 43 -19.93 -8.64 -20.17
C GLY A 43 -19.34 -9.45 -21.33
N ILE A 44 -19.11 -10.76 -21.13
CA ILE A 44 -18.66 -11.70 -22.17
C ILE A 44 -19.53 -12.95 -22.21
N SER A 45 -19.47 -13.72 -23.30
CA SER A 45 -20.21 -14.98 -23.39
C SER A 45 -19.65 -16.04 -22.44
N THR A 46 -20.51 -16.96 -21.98
CA THR A 46 -20.12 -18.09 -21.13
C THR A 46 -19.05 -18.96 -21.79
N VAL A 47 -19.10 -19.11 -23.12
CA VAL A 47 -18.09 -19.85 -23.91
C VAL A 47 -16.75 -19.13 -23.89
N ALA A 48 -16.73 -17.81 -24.13
CA ALA A 48 -15.50 -17.01 -24.09
C ALA A 48 -14.86 -17.04 -22.70
N PHE A 49 -15.69 -16.92 -21.65
CA PHE A 49 -15.24 -17.02 -20.27
C PHE A 49 -14.67 -18.41 -19.93
N THR A 50 -15.31 -19.48 -20.43
CA THR A 50 -14.82 -20.86 -20.26
C THR A 50 -13.45 -21.05 -20.91
N ASN A 51 -13.24 -20.51 -22.12
CA ASN A 51 -11.94 -20.57 -22.78
C ASN A 51 -10.85 -19.83 -22.00
N ILE A 52 -11.17 -18.68 -21.38
CA ILE A 52 -10.23 -17.95 -20.52
C ILE A 52 -9.89 -18.78 -19.26
N ARG A 53 -10.90 -19.34 -18.59
CA ARG A 53 -10.73 -20.13 -17.36
C ARG A 53 -9.82 -21.34 -17.54
N PHE A 54 -9.95 -22.02 -18.67
CA PHE A 54 -9.16 -23.21 -18.98
C PHE A 54 -7.92 -22.90 -19.83
N GLY A 55 -7.56 -21.62 -19.98
CA GLY A 55 -6.34 -21.21 -20.66
C GLY A 55 -6.30 -21.50 -22.16
N ARG A 56 -7.47 -21.68 -22.78
CA ARG A 56 -7.66 -21.85 -24.24
C ARG A 56 -7.66 -20.52 -24.98
N SER A 57 -7.81 -19.41 -24.28
CA SER A 57 -7.69 -18.06 -24.84
C SER A 57 -7.03 -17.10 -23.85
N ASN A 58 -6.34 -16.08 -24.37
CA ASN A 58 -5.75 -15.02 -23.59
C ASN A 58 -6.62 -13.76 -23.69
N PRO A 59 -7.21 -13.25 -22.60
CA PRO A 59 -8.06 -12.07 -22.64
C PRO A 59 -7.25 -10.78 -22.91
N HIS A 60 -7.86 -9.82 -23.58
CA HIS A 60 -7.31 -8.46 -23.70
C HIS A 60 -7.34 -7.72 -22.35
N GLN A 61 -6.53 -6.67 -22.21
CA GLN A 61 -6.43 -5.87 -20.99
C GLN A 61 -7.79 -5.35 -20.49
N LYS A 62 -8.67 -4.94 -21.40
CA LYS A 62 -10.03 -4.50 -21.06
C LYS A 62 -10.86 -5.63 -20.42
N THR A 63 -10.72 -6.86 -20.91
CA THR A 63 -11.39 -8.04 -20.36
C THR A 63 -10.77 -8.44 -19.01
N ILE A 64 -9.45 -8.30 -18.86
CA ILE A 64 -8.76 -8.53 -17.58
C ILE A 64 -9.32 -7.62 -16.48
N LYS A 65 -9.41 -6.30 -16.74
CA LYS A 65 -9.98 -5.34 -15.79
C LYS A 65 -11.40 -5.72 -15.34
N ARG A 66 -12.25 -6.09 -16.29
CA ARG A 66 -13.63 -6.53 -15.99
C ARG A 66 -13.68 -7.84 -15.20
N ILE A 67 -12.71 -8.75 -15.40
CA ILE A 67 -12.58 -9.96 -14.58
C ILE A 67 -12.19 -9.59 -13.14
N GLU A 68 -11.23 -8.70 -12.96
CA GLU A 68 -10.79 -8.21 -11.65
C GLU A 68 -11.96 -7.53 -10.91
N GLU A 69 -12.65 -6.59 -11.56
CA GLU A 69 -13.85 -5.93 -11.03
C GLU A 69 -14.96 -6.94 -10.68
N ALA A 70 -15.24 -7.90 -11.56
CA ALA A 70 -16.28 -8.91 -11.32
C ALA A 70 -15.92 -9.81 -10.14
N ALA A 71 -14.63 -10.15 -9.99
CA ALA A 71 -14.12 -10.99 -8.91
C ALA A 71 -13.97 -10.25 -7.57
N GLY A 72 -14.05 -8.91 -7.56
CA GLY A 72 -13.74 -8.10 -6.39
C GLY A 72 -12.24 -8.02 -6.12
N TRP A 73 -11.41 -8.26 -7.14
CA TRP A 73 -9.96 -8.20 -7.04
C TRP A 73 -9.44 -6.80 -7.35
N PRO A 74 -8.34 -6.38 -6.70
CA PRO A 74 -7.60 -5.18 -7.09
C PRO A 74 -7.01 -5.30 -8.50
N ALA A 75 -6.58 -4.16 -9.05
CA ALA A 75 -5.81 -4.13 -10.29
C ALA A 75 -4.55 -5.01 -10.16
N GLY A 76 -4.33 -5.91 -11.12
CA GLY A 76 -3.23 -6.87 -11.09
C GLY A 76 -3.55 -8.20 -10.40
N GLY A 77 -4.71 -8.33 -9.73
CA GLY A 77 -5.17 -9.56 -9.12
C GLY A 77 -5.28 -10.72 -10.12
N TYR A 78 -5.60 -10.45 -11.38
CA TYR A 78 -5.64 -11.46 -12.43
C TYR A 78 -4.27 -12.13 -12.67
N LYS A 79 -3.18 -11.34 -12.63
CA LYS A 79 -1.81 -11.84 -12.80
C LYS A 79 -1.39 -12.68 -11.59
N LEU A 80 -1.75 -12.24 -10.38
CA LEU A 80 -1.47 -12.95 -9.13
C LEU A 80 -2.20 -14.30 -9.08
N ALA A 81 -3.49 -14.33 -9.41
CA ALA A 81 -4.27 -15.55 -9.48
C ALA A 81 -3.66 -16.60 -10.42
N ARG A 82 -3.10 -16.16 -11.57
CA ARG A 82 -2.39 -17.05 -12.51
C ARG A 82 -1.09 -17.62 -11.95
N GLN A 83 -0.49 -16.97 -10.95
CA GLN A 83 0.74 -17.40 -10.28
C GLN A 83 0.47 -18.24 -9.01
N ASP A 84 -0.78 -18.65 -8.75
CA ASP A 84 -1.24 -19.25 -7.47
C ASP A 84 -0.98 -18.35 -6.25
N LYS A 85 -0.88 -17.04 -6.48
CA LYS A 85 -0.82 -16.04 -5.42
C LYS A 85 -2.24 -15.57 -5.14
N ASP A 86 -2.52 -15.23 -3.88
CA ASP A 86 -3.83 -14.71 -3.54
C ASP A 86 -4.09 -13.40 -4.32
N PRO A 87 -5.15 -13.33 -5.14
CA PRO A 87 -5.46 -12.16 -5.96
C PRO A 87 -5.83 -10.94 -5.13
N MET A 88 -6.24 -11.13 -3.88
CA MET A 88 -6.44 -10.05 -2.92
C MET A 88 -5.11 -9.50 -2.37
N GLN A 89 -3.97 -10.15 -2.64
CA GLN A 89 -2.64 -9.61 -2.29
C GLN A 89 -2.30 -8.32 -3.06
N GLY A 90 -3.02 -8.01 -4.15
CA GLY A 90 -2.93 -6.68 -4.77
C GLY A 90 -3.52 -5.55 -3.91
N GLN A 91 -4.24 -5.86 -2.82
CA GLN A 91 -4.65 -4.91 -1.77
C GLN A 91 -3.72 -4.97 -0.54
N THR A 92 -2.86 -6.00 -0.43
CA THR A 92 -1.82 -6.07 0.61
C THR A 92 -0.45 -5.60 0.12
N GLN A 93 -0.31 -5.26 -1.16
CA GLN A 93 0.57 -4.15 -1.50
C GLN A 93 -0.14 -2.87 -1.05
N LYS A 94 0.21 -2.45 0.17
CA LYS A 94 0.37 -1.03 0.55
C LYS A 94 0.65 -0.22 -0.74
N PRO A 95 0.10 1.00 -0.95
CA PRO A 95 0.63 1.89 -2.00
C PRO A 95 2.14 1.75 -1.94
N SER A 96 2.80 1.36 -3.04
CA SER A 96 4.20 0.86 -3.03
C SER A 96 4.99 1.53 -1.91
N THR A 97 5.68 0.79 -1.02
CA THR A 97 6.25 1.35 0.23
C THR A 97 6.85 2.74 0.02
N LEU A 98 7.51 2.96 -1.11
CA LEU A 98 7.90 4.27 -1.65
C LEU A 98 6.78 5.34 -1.70
N SER A 99 5.69 5.16 -2.46
CA SER A 99 4.52 6.05 -2.49
C SER A 99 3.94 6.30 -1.09
N SER A 100 3.75 5.24 -0.30
CA SER A 100 3.21 5.39 1.07
C SER A 100 4.13 6.25 1.95
N ARG A 101 5.43 5.98 1.89
CA ARG A 101 6.47 6.69 2.67
C ARG A 101 6.61 8.14 2.21
N LEU A 102 6.59 8.41 0.90
CA LEU A 102 6.58 9.77 0.38
C LEU A 102 5.33 10.54 0.83
N ASN A 103 4.15 9.90 0.73
CA ASN A 103 2.90 10.52 1.18
C ASN A 103 2.87 10.76 2.69
N PHE A 104 3.48 9.89 3.49
CA PHE A 104 3.66 10.11 4.92
C PHE A 104 4.47 11.39 5.18
N LEU A 105 5.62 11.53 4.52
CA LEU A 105 6.48 12.72 4.67
C LEU A 105 5.79 14.00 4.19
N LEU A 106 5.15 13.97 3.02
CA LEU A 106 4.39 15.12 2.50
C LEU A 106 3.36 15.66 3.50
N LYS A 107 2.73 14.77 4.28
CA LYS A 107 1.68 15.12 5.25
C LYS A 107 2.20 15.45 6.65
N ARG A 108 3.20 14.72 7.13
CA ARG A 108 3.60 14.74 8.55
C ARG A 108 4.92 15.47 8.80
N ALA A 109 5.82 15.51 7.82
CA ALA A 109 7.13 16.09 8.00
C ALA A 109 7.04 17.59 8.36
N PRO A 110 7.95 18.09 9.20
CA PRO A 110 7.94 19.49 9.60
C PRO A 110 8.35 20.38 8.43
N THR A 111 7.54 21.42 8.18
CA THR A 111 7.87 22.48 7.24
C THR A 111 8.73 23.53 7.95
N ILE A 112 9.79 24.02 7.28
CA ILE A 112 10.70 25.05 7.83
C ILE A 112 10.03 26.43 7.80
N ASP A 113 9.29 26.71 6.73
CA ASP A 113 8.68 28.00 6.40
C ASP A 113 7.18 28.04 6.63
N GLY A 114 6.59 26.96 7.19
CA GLY A 114 5.16 26.85 7.46
C GLY A 114 4.30 26.51 6.24
N ASN A 115 4.88 26.41 5.04
CA ASN A 115 4.16 26.06 3.81
C ASN A 115 4.09 24.55 3.62
N GLU A 116 2.96 24.05 3.13
CA GLU A 116 2.79 22.62 2.82
C GLU A 116 3.85 22.12 1.82
N HIS A 117 4.27 20.87 1.99
CA HIS A 117 5.13 20.22 1.02
C HIS A 117 4.35 19.93 -0.27
N SER A 118 5.00 20.12 -1.43
CA SER A 118 4.41 19.81 -2.72
C SER A 118 5.46 19.20 -3.67
N PRO A 119 5.03 18.46 -4.71
CA PRO A 119 5.94 17.95 -5.74
C PRO A 119 6.80 19.04 -6.39
N GLU A 120 6.26 20.25 -6.59
CA GLU A 120 6.98 21.39 -7.16
C GLU A 120 8.12 21.84 -6.24
N ARG A 121 7.88 21.89 -4.93
CA ARG A 121 8.90 22.31 -3.97
C ARG A 121 10.05 21.29 -3.90
N ILE A 122 9.73 20.01 -3.94
CA ILE A 122 10.74 18.94 -3.98
C ILE A 122 11.52 19.03 -5.29
N SER A 123 10.85 19.18 -6.43
CA SER A 123 11.50 19.32 -7.75
C SER A 123 12.45 20.52 -7.78
N ASN A 124 12.00 21.68 -7.29
CA ASN A 124 12.85 22.88 -7.21
C ASN A 124 14.03 22.67 -6.27
N PHE A 125 13.85 22.00 -5.13
CA PHE A 125 14.95 21.66 -4.23
C PHE A 125 15.98 20.76 -4.89
N LEU A 126 15.55 19.68 -5.55
CA LEU A 126 16.43 18.75 -6.27
C LEU A 126 17.24 19.49 -7.34
N LYS A 127 16.59 20.37 -8.10
CA LYS A 127 17.25 21.18 -9.12
C LYS A 127 18.24 22.17 -8.52
N ASP A 128 17.80 23.01 -7.59
CA ASP A 128 18.58 24.16 -7.12
C ASP A 128 19.68 23.78 -6.12
N ARG A 129 19.46 22.74 -5.30
CA ARG A 129 20.39 22.34 -4.24
C ARG A 129 21.22 21.12 -4.59
N LYS A 130 20.70 20.22 -5.43
CA LYS A 130 21.37 18.95 -5.76
C LYS A 130 21.81 18.88 -7.22
N ASN A 131 21.44 19.85 -8.06
CA ASN A 131 21.66 19.80 -9.51
C ASN A 131 21.11 18.50 -10.14
N ILE A 132 19.98 18.05 -9.62
CA ILE A 132 19.25 16.87 -10.10
C ILE A 132 18.04 17.36 -10.88
N ASP A 133 17.97 17.01 -12.16
CA ASP A 133 16.79 17.30 -12.98
C ASP A 133 15.74 16.21 -12.78
N TYR A 134 14.72 16.52 -11.98
CA TYR A 134 13.60 15.64 -11.70
C TYR A 134 12.35 16.48 -11.52
N SER A 135 11.35 16.27 -12.38
CA SER A 135 10.20 17.15 -12.52
C SER A 135 9.15 16.92 -11.43
N ALA A 136 8.36 17.95 -11.15
CA ALA A 136 7.21 17.84 -10.24
C ALA A 136 6.22 16.73 -10.67
N GLN A 137 6.05 16.52 -11.97
CA GLN A 137 5.19 15.46 -12.50
C GLN A 137 5.74 14.07 -12.20
N GLU A 138 7.05 13.87 -12.25
CA GLU A 138 7.68 12.59 -11.88
C GLU A 138 7.56 12.32 -10.38
N ILE A 139 7.69 13.35 -9.54
CA ILE A 139 7.49 13.24 -8.09
C ILE A 139 6.04 12.91 -7.77
N TYR A 140 5.09 13.56 -8.46
CA TYR A 140 3.68 13.23 -8.33
C TYR A 140 3.38 11.79 -8.78
N ALA A 141 4.03 11.30 -9.83
CA ALA A 141 3.90 9.90 -10.24
C ALA A 141 4.41 8.92 -9.18
N ILE A 142 5.43 9.29 -8.38
CA ILE A 142 5.85 8.51 -7.20
C ILE A 142 4.75 8.53 -6.13
N SER A 143 4.20 9.71 -5.79
CA SER A 143 3.16 9.81 -4.74
C SER A 143 1.90 9.04 -5.10
N GLU A 144 1.52 8.98 -6.37
CA GLU A 144 0.40 8.17 -6.88
C GLU A 144 0.75 6.67 -7.01
N GLY A 145 2.00 6.28 -6.80
CA GLY A 145 2.46 4.90 -6.95
C GLY A 145 2.51 4.41 -8.40
N VAL A 146 2.42 5.32 -9.37
CA VAL A 146 2.64 5.03 -10.80
C VAL A 146 4.12 4.69 -11.02
N THR A 147 5.01 5.44 -10.38
CA THR A 147 6.45 5.16 -10.34
C THR A 147 6.78 4.42 -9.06
N THR A 148 7.23 3.16 -9.18
CA THR A 148 7.51 2.28 -8.04
C THR A 148 9.00 2.02 -7.80
N SER A 149 9.84 2.45 -8.73
CA SER A 149 11.29 2.34 -8.65
C SER A 149 11.92 3.63 -9.12
N VAL A 150 12.81 4.17 -8.29
CA VAL A 150 13.48 5.45 -8.47
C VAL A 150 14.94 5.24 -8.12
N PRO A 151 15.91 5.84 -8.85
CA PRO A 151 17.31 5.73 -8.51
C PRO A 151 17.64 6.29 -7.12
N ASP A 152 18.54 5.62 -6.39
CA ASP A 152 18.90 5.98 -5.00
C ASP A 152 19.33 7.45 -4.85
N HIS A 153 20.06 8.02 -5.81
CA HIS A 153 20.50 9.42 -5.72
C HIS A 153 19.33 10.43 -5.73
N ILE A 154 18.20 10.09 -6.38
CA ILE A 154 16.98 10.90 -6.34
C ILE A 154 16.32 10.74 -4.97
N LEU A 155 16.22 9.50 -4.47
CA LEU A 155 15.64 9.20 -3.16
C LEU A 155 16.44 9.83 -2.02
N GLU A 156 17.76 9.88 -2.14
CA GLU A 156 18.66 10.60 -1.24
C GLU A 156 18.35 12.10 -1.24
N GLY A 157 18.21 12.70 -2.43
CA GLY A 157 17.83 14.11 -2.55
C GLY A 157 16.44 14.41 -1.96
N ILE A 158 15.47 13.50 -2.11
CA ILE A 158 14.15 13.61 -1.49
C ILE A 158 14.26 13.47 0.04
N ALA A 159 15.03 12.51 0.55
CA ALA A 159 15.26 12.34 1.98
C ALA A 159 15.90 13.58 2.61
N GLU A 160 16.89 14.17 1.94
CA GLU A 160 17.54 15.42 2.38
C GLU A 160 16.58 16.60 2.40
N TYR A 161 15.66 16.72 1.42
CA TYR A 161 14.61 17.76 1.45
C TYR A 161 13.77 17.68 2.73
N PHE A 162 13.46 16.47 3.20
CA PHE A 162 12.74 16.21 4.44
C PHE A 162 13.64 16.12 5.68
N GLN A 163 14.96 16.36 5.54
CA GLN A 163 15.95 16.29 6.60
C GLN A 163 16.06 14.90 7.28
N ILE A 164 15.86 13.83 6.50
CA ILE A 164 15.97 12.45 6.99
C ILE A 164 17.42 11.99 6.93
N THR A 165 18.04 11.78 8.10
CA THR A 165 19.45 11.38 8.23
C THR A 165 19.76 10.01 7.64
N LYS A 166 18.75 9.14 7.49
CA LYS A 166 18.91 7.77 6.97
C LYS A 166 18.84 7.68 5.43
N GLY A 167 18.67 8.82 4.74
CA GLY A 167 18.78 8.90 3.28
C GLY A 167 17.80 7.99 2.53
N ALA A 168 18.25 7.42 1.41
CA ALA A 168 17.48 6.51 0.58
C ALA A 168 17.02 5.23 1.31
N LEU A 169 17.72 4.81 2.38
CA LEU A 169 17.31 3.63 3.16
C LEU A 169 15.91 3.79 3.74
N TYR A 170 15.50 5.01 4.06
CA TYR A 170 14.13 5.28 4.51
C TYR A 170 13.09 4.78 3.51
N PHE A 171 13.37 4.74 2.21
CA PHE A 171 12.42 4.33 1.17
C PHE A 171 12.46 2.83 0.84
N HIS A 172 13.48 2.10 1.29
CA HIS A 172 13.66 0.68 0.99
C HIS A 172 13.59 -0.24 2.20
N ASP A 173 14.05 0.21 3.36
CA ASP A 173 14.16 -0.61 4.58
C ASP A 173 12.96 -0.33 5.50
N ASP A 174 12.20 -1.38 5.85
CA ASP A 174 11.01 -1.26 6.71
C ASP A 174 11.36 -0.94 8.17
N THR A 175 12.51 -1.39 8.67
CA THR A 175 12.96 -1.09 10.03
C THR A 175 13.34 0.37 10.13
N VAL A 176 14.13 0.87 9.17
CA VAL A 176 14.50 2.29 9.09
C VAL A 176 13.25 3.16 8.91
N ALA A 177 12.30 2.74 8.07
CA ALA A 177 11.06 3.48 7.88
C ALA A 177 10.25 3.62 9.17
N LYS A 178 10.11 2.54 9.95
CA LYS A 178 9.40 2.58 11.24
C LYS A 178 10.05 3.54 12.23
N GLU A 179 11.38 3.53 12.33
CA GLU A 179 12.11 4.45 13.22
C GLU A 179 11.86 5.92 12.82
N VAL A 180 12.04 6.24 11.53
CA VAL A 180 11.84 7.61 11.01
C VAL A 180 10.38 8.06 11.13
N GLU A 181 9.43 7.17 10.85
CA GLU A 181 7.99 7.48 10.97
C GLU A 181 7.61 7.75 12.42
N ALA A 182 8.13 6.97 13.39
CA ALA A 182 7.90 7.20 14.81
C ALA A 182 8.45 8.56 15.28
N GLU A 183 9.68 8.91 14.88
CA GLU A 183 10.29 10.20 15.20
C GLU A 183 9.52 11.37 14.57
N THR A 184 9.19 11.25 13.28
CA THR A 184 8.43 12.28 12.54
C THR A 184 7.06 12.52 13.16
N ASN A 185 6.38 11.44 13.53
CA ASN A 185 5.08 11.52 14.16
C ASN A 185 5.17 12.15 15.56
N LEU A 186 6.21 11.87 16.34
CA LEU A 186 6.45 12.52 17.63
C LEU A 186 6.63 14.04 17.45
N LEU A 187 7.48 14.44 16.50
CA LEU A 187 7.69 15.86 16.17
C LEU A 187 6.40 16.54 15.70
N HIS A 188 5.59 15.85 14.92
CA HIS A 188 4.28 16.33 14.49
C HIS A 188 3.33 16.52 15.67
N ALA A 189 3.27 15.55 16.59
CA ALA A 189 2.44 15.61 17.79
C ALA A 189 2.84 16.78 18.71
N ILE A 190 4.14 17.06 18.86
CA ILE A 190 4.63 18.20 19.67
C ILE A 190 4.19 19.55 19.07
N LYS A 191 3.92 19.64 17.76
CA LYS A 191 3.40 20.87 17.13
C LYS A 191 1.89 21.06 17.35
N ASP A 192 1.16 20.03 17.77
CA ASP A 192 -0.28 20.14 18.01
C ASP A 192 -0.57 21.06 19.21
N LYS A 193 -1.46 22.04 19.00
CA LYS A 193 -1.76 23.07 20.01
C LYS A 193 -2.38 22.48 21.28
N ASN A 194 -3.14 21.40 21.19
CA ASN A 194 -3.71 20.73 22.36
C ASN A 194 -2.64 19.94 23.10
N VAL A 195 -1.74 19.25 22.39
CA VAL A 195 -0.58 18.57 23.00
C VAL A 195 0.32 19.59 23.71
N GLN A 196 0.65 20.72 23.07
CA GLN A 196 1.42 21.80 23.71
C GLN A 196 0.72 22.37 24.94
N ARG A 197 -0.61 22.56 24.88
CA ARG A 197 -1.40 23.05 26.01
C ARG A 197 -1.44 22.07 27.18
N ILE A 198 -1.45 20.76 26.91
CA ILE A 198 -1.35 19.74 27.95
C ILE A 198 0.08 19.75 28.52
N ALA A 199 1.10 19.68 27.67
CA ALA A 199 2.51 19.67 28.05
C ALA A 199 2.89 20.86 28.95
N THR A 200 2.47 22.08 28.57
CA THR A 200 2.71 23.30 29.37
C THR A 200 2.01 23.29 30.73
N ARG A 201 0.86 22.64 30.86
CA ARG A 201 0.13 22.51 32.14
C ARG A 201 0.74 21.47 33.07
N ILE A 202 1.28 20.38 32.50
CA ILE A 202 1.90 19.32 33.30
C ILE A 202 3.36 19.65 33.67
N ALA A 203 4.04 20.53 32.92
CA ALA A 203 5.45 20.91 33.14
C ALA A 203 5.78 21.52 34.51
N GLY A 204 4.79 21.81 35.35
CA GLY A 204 4.96 22.28 36.73
C GLY A 204 4.43 21.32 37.80
N LEU A 205 3.99 20.11 37.42
CA LEU A 205 3.46 19.12 38.35
C LEU A 205 4.56 18.17 38.83
N SER A 206 4.40 17.64 40.05
CA SER A 206 5.25 16.54 40.52
C SER A 206 4.90 15.22 39.81
N ASP A 207 5.86 14.31 39.68
CA ASP A 207 5.66 13.00 39.03
C ASP A 207 4.45 12.24 39.61
N ARG A 208 4.29 12.28 40.95
CA ARG A 208 3.15 11.67 41.66
C ARG A 208 1.80 12.28 41.28
N SER A 209 1.78 13.52 40.81
CA SER A 209 0.57 14.21 40.33
C SER A 209 0.31 13.97 38.85
N VAL A 210 1.32 13.58 38.07
CA VAL A 210 1.21 13.27 36.64
C VAL A 210 0.69 11.85 36.42
N GLU A 211 1.07 10.90 37.28
CA GLU A 211 0.70 9.48 37.17
C GLU A 211 -0.81 9.22 37.01
N PRO A 212 -1.72 9.85 37.80
CA PRO A 212 -3.17 9.67 37.61
C PRO A 212 -3.68 10.28 36.30
N LEU A 213 -3.06 11.36 35.82
CA LEU A 213 -3.43 12.00 34.55
C LEU A 213 -3.04 11.12 33.36
N MET A 214 -1.89 10.45 33.42
CA MET A 214 -1.48 9.48 32.41
C MET A 214 -2.47 8.32 32.31
N ALA A 215 -2.89 7.75 33.45
CA ALA A 215 -3.89 6.69 33.47
C ALA A 215 -5.25 7.12 32.87
N MET A 216 -5.67 8.38 33.08
CA MET A 216 -6.88 8.92 32.45
C MET A 216 -6.72 9.07 30.92
N ILE A 217 -5.55 9.52 30.46
CA ILE A 217 -5.24 9.63 29.02
C ILE A 217 -5.25 8.25 28.37
N GLU A 218 -4.63 7.25 28.99
CA GLU A 218 -4.60 5.86 28.52
C GLU A 218 -6.01 5.26 28.43
N ALA A 219 -6.84 5.48 29.45
CA ALA A 219 -8.23 5.04 29.46
C ALA A 219 -9.06 5.71 28.34
N ALA A 220 -8.89 7.02 28.13
CA ALA A 220 -9.54 7.73 27.04
C ALA A 220 -9.08 7.22 25.66
N ALA A 221 -7.79 6.95 25.50
CA ALA A 221 -7.23 6.37 24.29
C ALA A 221 -7.81 4.98 24.02
N GLU A 222 -7.97 4.14 25.04
CA GLU A 222 -8.59 2.82 24.90
C GLU A 222 -10.07 2.89 24.48
N VAL A 223 -10.82 3.86 25.00
CA VAL A 223 -12.21 4.11 24.60
C VAL A 223 -12.27 4.57 23.13
N ALA A 224 -11.40 5.49 22.72
CA ALA A 224 -11.32 5.94 21.34
C ALA A 224 -10.95 4.79 20.38
N ARG A 225 -9.98 3.93 20.76
CA ARG A 225 -9.60 2.73 19.99
C ARG A 225 -10.81 1.82 19.74
N LYS A 226 -11.59 1.53 20.79
CA LYS A 226 -12.73 0.60 20.73
C LYS A 226 -13.92 1.15 19.94
N ASN A 227 -14.20 2.45 20.08
CA ASN A 227 -15.43 3.04 19.55
C ASN A 227 -15.25 3.71 18.18
N GLU A 228 -14.04 4.21 17.89
CA GLU A 228 -13.77 5.04 16.71
C GLU A 228 -12.84 4.33 15.71
N GLY A 229 -12.33 3.14 16.04
CA GLY A 229 -11.43 2.37 15.16
C GLY A 229 -10.06 3.00 14.97
N ILE A 230 -9.69 3.98 15.80
CA ILE A 230 -8.39 4.67 15.76
C ILE A 230 -7.35 3.72 16.33
N SER A 231 -6.48 3.13 15.50
CA SER A 231 -5.33 2.36 16.02
C SER A 231 -4.26 3.32 16.57
N PRO A 232 -3.50 2.92 17.60
CA PRO A 232 -2.43 3.76 18.12
C PRO A 232 -1.32 3.85 17.07
N GLU A 233 -1.13 5.04 16.48
CA GLU A 233 0.08 5.31 15.68
C GLU A 233 1.35 5.43 16.53
N PHE A 234 1.28 5.12 17.83
CA PHE A 234 2.40 5.17 18.76
C PHE A 234 2.30 4.10 19.85
N GLY A 235 3.37 3.32 19.95
CA GLY A 235 3.55 2.28 20.96
C GLY A 235 4.41 1.18 20.38
N GLY A 236 5.73 1.34 20.46
CA GLY A 236 6.62 0.20 20.37
C GLY A 236 6.23 -0.77 21.48
N ASP A 237 5.86 -1.99 21.11
CA ASP A 237 5.74 -3.11 22.04
C ASP A 237 7.15 -3.43 22.56
N ASP A 238 7.59 -2.71 23.58
CA ASP A 238 8.57 -3.25 24.51
C ASP A 238 7.83 -4.22 25.43
N LYS A 239 7.83 -5.48 25.02
CA LYS A 239 7.63 -6.61 25.92
C LYS A 239 8.91 -7.44 25.94
N ASP A 240 9.59 -7.32 27.07
CA ASP A 240 10.58 -8.21 27.70
C ASP A 240 11.86 -8.55 26.92
#